data_AF-A0AAD9GJ89-F1
#
_entry.id   AF-A0AAD9GJ89-F1
#
_cell.length_a   1.000
_cell.length_b   1.000
_cell.length_c   1.000
_cell.angle_alpha   90.00
_cell.angle_beta   90.00
_cell.angle_gamma   90.00
#
_symmetry.space_group_name_H-M   'P 1'
#
loop_
_entity.id
_entity.type
_entity.pdbx_description
1 polymer ?
#
loop_
_entity_poly.entity_id
_entity_poly.type
_entity_poly.pdbx_seq_one_letter_code
_entity_poly.pdbx_strand_id
1 'polypeptide(L)'
;MDQLQQDSINGEDSDTQKKDIILAEEKKNRITVVEVGVTCQDNLEQVEIEKKHKYEALKKQMEHHKWNKNTEIRLIPYVMTCDGLVTRYHRNYRQELGVPDRMEGQIQRICLQQTYDFVMRELGIEVMEEIEGWAQGMPRRAIPSLPDPGPTHSSRHNKH
;
A
#
# COMPACT_ATOMS: atom_id res chain seq x y z
N MET A 1 26.97 -30.92 -36.11
CA MET A 1 25.72 -31.66 -36.30
C MET A 1 25.69 -32.76 -35.25
N ASP A 2 24.86 -32.79 -34.22
CA ASP A 2 23.81 -31.90 -33.73
C ASP A 2 23.51 -32.28 -32.27
N GLN A 3 22.73 -31.42 -31.59
CA GLN A 3 21.97 -31.64 -30.35
C GLN A 3 22.59 -31.42 -28.95
N LEU A 4 23.84 -30.99 -28.79
CA LEU A 4 24.38 -30.64 -27.44
C LEU A 4 24.73 -29.16 -27.24
N GLN A 5 24.27 -28.28 -28.14
CA GLN A 5 24.57 -26.84 -28.09
C GLN A 5 23.36 -25.91 -28.28
N GLN A 6 22.13 -26.39 -28.10
CA GLN A 6 20.92 -25.55 -28.30
C GLN A 6 20.09 -25.26 -27.04
N ASP A 7 20.35 -25.88 -25.89
CA ASP A 7 19.46 -25.78 -24.71
C ASP A 7 19.88 -24.76 -23.64
N SER A 8 20.90 -23.93 -23.89
CA SER A 8 21.25 -22.83 -22.99
C SER A 8 20.60 -21.49 -23.39
N ILE A 9 19.77 -21.48 -24.44
CA ILE A 9 18.83 -20.40 -24.73
C ILE A 9 17.62 -20.62 -23.83
N ASN A 10 17.75 -20.19 -22.58
CA ASN A 10 16.69 -19.72 -21.68
C ASN A 10 17.39 -19.35 -20.36
N GLY A 11 18.36 -18.44 -20.46
CA GLY A 11 18.57 -17.51 -19.36
C GLY A 11 17.30 -16.67 -19.31
N GLU A 12 16.29 -17.17 -18.60
CA GLU A 12 15.21 -16.34 -18.08
C GLU A 12 15.92 -15.17 -17.43
N ASP A 13 15.77 -13.99 -18.02
CA ASP A 13 16.07 -12.73 -17.38
C ASP A 13 15.41 -12.80 -16.00
N SER A 14 16.21 -13.10 -14.98
CA SER A 14 15.88 -12.75 -13.61
C SER A 14 16.03 -11.24 -13.55
N ASP A 15 15.16 -10.56 -14.30
CA ASP A 15 14.99 -9.13 -14.33
C ASP A 15 14.95 -8.74 -12.88
N THR A 16 16.02 -8.06 -12.47
CA THR A 16 16.35 -7.68 -11.10
C THR A 16 15.07 -7.25 -10.41
N GLN A 17 14.43 -8.18 -9.66
CA GLN A 17 13.12 -7.92 -9.07
C GLN A 17 13.33 -6.84 -8.02
N LYS A 18 13.10 -5.60 -8.45
CA LYS A 18 13.42 -4.40 -7.71
C LYS A 18 12.44 -4.33 -6.56
N LYS A 19 12.90 -4.78 -5.41
CA LYS A 19 12.22 -4.61 -4.12
C LYS A 19 11.91 -3.14 -3.93
N ASP A 20 10.71 -2.83 -3.45
CA ASP A 20 10.32 -1.44 -3.21
C ASP A 20 11.21 -0.81 -2.13
N ILE A 21 11.44 -1.53 -1.02
CA ILE A 21 12.31 -1.06 0.06
C ILE A 21 13.11 -2.23 0.65
N ILE A 22 14.41 -2.00 0.88
CA ILE A 22 15.29 -2.92 1.61
C ILE A 22 15.86 -2.19 2.82
N LEU A 23 15.60 -2.72 4.01
CA LEU A 23 16.17 -2.23 5.26
C LEU A 23 17.19 -3.25 5.79
N ALA A 24 18.46 -2.84 5.93
CA ALA A 24 19.50 -3.65 6.55
C ALA A 24 19.84 -3.10 7.94
N GLU A 25 19.62 -3.91 8.98
CA GLU A 25 19.97 -3.62 10.37
C GLU A 25 21.20 -4.42 10.78
N GLU A 26 22.38 -3.81 10.67
CA GLU A 26 23.67 -4.46 10.97
C GLU A 26 23.75 -4.98 12.41
N LYS A 27 23.31 -4.18 13.40
CA LYS A 27 23.35 -4.55 14.83
C LYS A 27 22.54 -5.80 15.17
N LYS A 28 21.47 -6.06 14.41
CA LYS A 28 20.61 -7.25 14.59
C LYS A 28 20.91 -8.33 13.56
N ASN A 29 21.86 -8.10 12.66
CA ASN A 29 22.13 -8.92 11.49
C ASN A 29 20.84 -9.30 10.74
N ARG A 30 19.99 -8.30 10.45
CA ARG A 30 18.65 -8.51 9.90
C ARG A 30 18.46 -7.72 8.61
N ILE A 31 17.84 -8.36 7.62
CA ILE A 31 17.42 -7.72 6.36
C ILE A 31 15.91 -7.82 6.28
N THR A 32 15.23 -6.69 6.17
CA THR A 32 13.78 -6.60 5.94
C THR A 32 13.54 -6.14 4.52
N VAL A 33 12.81 -6.94 3.77
CA VAL A 33 12.32 -6.62 2.43
C VAL A 33 10.86 -6.21 2.56
N VAL A 34 10.54 -5.00 2.13
CA VAL A 34 9.17 -4.49 2.09
C VAL A 34 8.74 -4.39 0.65
N GLU A 35 7.59 -4.97 0.37
CA GLU A 35 6.93 -4.88 -0.91
C GLU A 35 5.64 -4.10 -0.70
N VAL A 36 5.49 -2.99 -1.41
CA VAL A 36 4.32 -2.13 -1.31
C VAL A 36 3.37 -2.47 -2.46
N GLY A 37 2.07 -2.43 -2.19
CA GLY A 37 1.05 -2.63 -3.22
C GLY A 37 -0.15 -1.75 -2.99
N VAL A 38 -0.60 -1.06 -4.04
CA VAL A 38 -1.93 -0.43 -4.09
C VAL A 38 -2.79 -1.27 -5.02
N THR A 39 -3.96 -1.72 -4.55
CA THR A 39 -4.87 -2.59 -5.33
C THR A 39 -6.34 -2.22 -5.10
N CYS A 40 -7.25 -2.84 -5.83
CA CYS A 40 -8.69 -2.74 -5.57
C CYS A 40 -9.11 -3.68 -4.42
N GLN A 41 -10.27 -3.40 -3.82
CA GLN A 41 -10.80 -4.19 -2.72
C GLN A 41 -10.94 -5.68 -3.08
N ASP A 42 -11.41 -5.99 -4.28
CA ASP A 42 -11.70 -7.37 -4.73
C ASP A 42 -10.44 -8.26 -4.76
N ASN A 43 -9.27 -7.67 -4.99
CA ASN A 43 -8.01 -8.39 -5.13
C ASN A 43 -7.08 -8.22 -3.92
N LEU A 44 -7.52 -7.54 -2.86
CA LEU A 44 -6.65 -7.12 -1.76
C LEU A 44 -5.94 -8.29 -1.06
N GLU A 45 -6.69 -9.32 -0.66
CA GLU A 45 -6.12 -10.50 0.01
C GLU A 45 -5.21 -11.31 -0.94
N GLN A 46 -5.65 -11.47 -2.20
CA GLN A 46 -4.91 -12.25 -3.19
C GLN A 46 -3.55 -11.59 -3.50
N VAL A 47 -3.52 -10.26 -3.69
CA VAL A 47 -2.28 -9.51 -3.94
C VAL A 47 -1.31 -9.59 -2.75
N GLU A 48 -1.82 -9.56 -1.51
CA GLU A 48 -0.99 -9.77 -0.33
C GLU A 48 -0.34 -11.16 -0.32
N ILE A 49 -1.13 -12.20 -0.64
CA ILE A 49 -0.65 -13.58 -0.69
C ILE A 49 0.38 -13.77 -1.80
N GLU A 50 0.13 -13.24 -2.99
CA GLU A 50 1.05 -13.32 -4.13
C GLU A 50 2.37 -12.64 -3.84
N LYS A 51 2.32 -11.42 -3.26
CA LYS A 51 3.53 -10.69 -2.84
C LYS A 51 4.29 -11.50 -1.78
N LYS A 52 3.60 -12.08 -0.79
CA LYS A 52 4.24 -12.93 0.22
C LYS A 52 4.93 -14.16 -0.40
N HIS A 53 4.23 -14.93 -1.23
CA HIS A 53 4.77 -16.16 -1.84
C HIS A 53 5.97 -15.89 -2.74
N LYS A 54 5.91 -14.81 -3.55
CA LYS A 54 7.02 -14.39 -4.41
C LYS A 54 8.30 -14.18 -3.61
N TYR A 55 8.20 -13.50 -2.46
CA TYR A 55 9.37 -13.22 -1.63
C TYR A 55 9.79 -14.39 -0.75
N GLU A 56 8.90 -15.32 -0.38
CA GLU A 56 9.30 -16.56 0.29
C GLU A 56 10.25 -17.40 -0.58
N ALA A 57 10.00 -17.46 -1.89
CA ALA A 57 10.91 -18.10 -2.84
C ALA A 57 12.29 -17.40 -2.85
N LEU A 58 12.30 -16.06 -2.88
CA LEU A 58 13.54 -15.29 -2.81
C LEU A 58 14.29 -15.48 -1.49
N LYS A 59 13.57 -15.51 -0.36
CA LYS A 59 14.16 -15.78 0.95
C LYS A 59 14.85 -17.14 0.96
N LYS A 60 14.21 -18.20 0.43
CA LYS A 60 14.83 -19.52 0.31
C LYS A 60 16.12 -19.47 -0.51
N GLN A 61 16.14 -18.74 -1.63
CA GLN A 61 17.35 -18.57 -2.46
C GLN A 61 18.47 -17.83 -1.69
N MET A 62 18.12 -16.75 -0.98
CA MET A 62 19.08 -15.98 -0.16
C MET A 62 19.60 -16.79 1.04
N GLU A 63 18.76 -17.59 1.68
CA GLU A 63 19.14 -18.52 2.74
C GLU A 63 20.05 -19.65 2.23
N HIS A 64 19.97 -19.99 0.95
CA HIS A 64 20.82 -21.00 0.32
C HIS A 64 22.21 -20.44 -0.03
N HIS A 65 22.28 -19.18 -0.49
CA HIS A 65 23.51 -18.49 -0.89
C HIS A 65 24.37 -17.94 0.28
N LYS A 66 24.15 -18.42 1.50
CA LYS A 66 24.71 -17.94 2.80
C LYS A 66 26.09 -17.24 2.71
N TRP A 67 26.09 -15.91 2.71
CA TRP A 67 27.28 -15.09 3.03
C TRP A 67 27.54 -14.99 4.54
N ASN A 68 26.47 -15.01 5.34
CA ASN A 68 26.54 -14.99 6.80
C ASN A 68 25.44 -15.91 7.38
N LYS A 69 25.84 -16.97 8.09
CA LYS A 69 24.94 -18.05 8.51
C LYS A 69 23.86 -17.62 9.52
N ASN A 70 23.99 -16.43 10.10
CA ASN A 70 23.11 -15.92 11.16
C ASN A 70 22.25 -14.72 10.73
N THR A 71 22.17 -14.41 9.42
CA THR A 71 21.37 -13.25 8.97
C THR A 71 19.89 -13.59 8.93
N GLU A 72 19.07 -12.84 9.67
CA GLU A 72 17.61 -12.97 9.65
C GLU A 72 17.03 -12.23 8.45
N ILE A 73 16.31 -12.94 7.58
CA ILE A 73 15.58 -12.33 6.45
C ILE A 73 14.09 -12.27 6.78
N ARG A 74 13.54 -11.05 6.74
CA ARG A 74 12.12 -10.75 6.94
C ARG A 74 11.47 -10.21 5.69
N LEU A 75 10.22 -10.57 5.48
CA LEU A 75 9.43 -10.21 4.30
C LEU A 75 8.11 -9.62 4.77
N ILE A 76 7.84 -8.39 4.32
CA ILE A 76 6.64 -7.64 4.72
C ILE A 76 5.89 -7.20 3.46
N PRO A 77 4.78 -7.87 3.10
CA PRO A 77 3.87 -7.40 2.06
C PRO A 77 2.98 -6.30 2.65
N TYR A 78 3.27 -5.05 2.31
CA TYR A 78 2.52 -3.88 2.77
C TYR A 78 1.51 -3.46 1.70
N VAL A 79 0.33 -4.07 1.74
CA VAL A 79 -0.73 -3.86 0.75
C VAL A 79 -1.89 -3.07 1.36
N MET A 80 -2.39 -2.09 0.61
CA MET A 80 -3.61 -1.33 0.91
C MET A 80 -4.37 -0.99 -0.37
N THR A 81 -5.63 -0.60 -0.24
CA THR A 81 -6.39 -0.01 -1.34
C THR A 81 -6.23 1.51 -1.38
N CYS A 82 -6.60 2.14 -2.50
CA CYS A 82 -6.58 3.59 -2.62
C CYS A 82 -7.53 4.30 -1.64
N ASP A 83 -8.63 3.67 -1.24
CA ASP A 83 -9.57 4.15 -0.22
C ASP A 83 -9.18 3.73 1.23
N GLY A 84 -8.00 3.12 1.41
CA GLY A 84 -7.41 2.85 2.72
C GLY A 84 -7.87 1.56 3.39
N LEU A 85 -8.55 0.66 2.68
CA LEU A 85 -8.80 -0.69 3.15
C LEU A 85 -7.49 -1.48 3.20
N VAL A 86 -7.34 -2.26 4.26
CA VAL A 86 -6.13 -3.03 4.53
C VAL A 86 -6.51 -4.45 4.93
N THR A 87 -5.56 -5.37 4.79
CA THR A 87 -5.74 -6.76 5.21
C THR A 87 -5.68 -6.89 6.74
N ARG A 88 -6.14 -8.03 7.27
CA ARG A 88 -6.04 -8.35 8.69
C ARG A 88 -4.61 -8.40 9.23
N TYR A 89 -3.61 -8.63 8.37
CA TYR A 89 -2.20 -8.72 8.76
C TYR A 89 -1.48 -7.38 8.71
N HIS A 90 -2.05 -6.38 8.02
CA HIS A 90 -1.47 -5.06 7.83
C HIS A 90 -1.04 -4.39 9.15
N ARG A 91 -1.86 -4.52 10.20
CA ARG A 91 -1.53 -3.96 11.53
C ARG A 91 -0.22 -4.52 12.09
N ASN A 92 0.02 -5.82 11.92
CA ASN A 92 1.24 -6.47 12.39
C ASN A 92 2.45 -5.99 11.60
N TYR A 93 2.32 -5.91 10.27
CA TYR A 93 3.36 -5.39 9.38
C TYR A 93 3.73 -3.95 9.71
N ARG A 94 2.74 -3.11 9.94
CA ARG A 94 2.92 -1.72 10.32
C ARG A 94 3.65 -1.57 11.65
N GLN A 95 3.25 -2.36 12.66
CA GLN A 95 3.92 -2.39 13.97
C GLN A 95 5.37 -2.87 13.86
N GLU A 96 5.61 -3.89 13.03
CA GLU A 96 6.94 -4.43 12.79
C GLU A 96 7.87 -3.42 12.08
N LEU A 97 7.31 -2.64 11.16
CA LEU A 97 8.00 -1.54 10.49
C LEU A 97 8.16 -0.29 11.36
N GLY A 98 7.52 -0.24 12.53
CA GLY A 98 7.52 0.94 13.40
C GLY A 98 6.80 2.15 12.78
N VAL A 99 5.86 1.92 11.87
CA VAL A 99 5.11 2.98 11.18
C VAL A 99 3.97 3.46 12.09
N PRO A 100 3.98 4.71 12.60
CA PRO A 100 2.89 5.21 13.43
C PRO A 100 1.64 5.54 12.59
N ASP A 101 0.47 5.63 13.24
CA ASP A 101 -0.82 5.90 12.59
C ASP A 101 -0.78 7.20 11.77
N ARG A 102 -0.09 8.23 12.28
CA ARG A 102 0.10 9.50 11.56
C ARG A 102 0.85 9.31 10.24
N MET A 103 1.85 8.44 10.21
CA MET A 103 2.64 8.17 9.00
C MET A 103 1.82 7.33 8.02
N GLU A 104 1.05 6.36 8.49
CA GLU A 104 0.12 5.59 7.65
C GLU A 104 -0.90 6.51 6.97
N GLY A 105 -1.52 7.43 7.72
CA GLY A 105 -2.41 8.44 7.15
C GLY A 105 -1.72 9.39 6.16
N GLN A 106 -0.44 9.71 6.39
CA GLN A 106 0.36 10.49 5.42
C GLN A 106 0.64 9.70 4.14
N ILE A 107 0.97 8.41 4.24
CA ILE A 107 1.16 7.53 3.08
C ILE A 107 -0.13 7.49 2.26
N GLN A 108 -1.27 7.24 2.91
CA GLN A 108 -2.58 7.24 2.26
C GLN A 108 -2.89 8.56 1.56
N ARG A 109 -2.68 9.70 2.24
CA ARG A 109 -2.87 11.04 1.66
C ARG A 109 -2.01 11.26 0.42
N ILE A 110 -0.73 10.90 0.47
CA ILE A 110 0.19 11.09 -0.65
C ILE A 110 -0.23 10.23 -1.84
N CYS A 111 -0.59 8.96 -1.61
CA CYS A 111 -1.08 8.08 -2.67
C CYS A 111 -2.34 8.67 -3.34
N LEU A 112 -3.33 9.09 -2.55
CA LEU A 112 -4.55 9.73 -3.07
C LEU A 112 -4.26 11.00 -3.86
N GLN A 113 -3.37 11.87 -3.34
CA GLN A 113 -3.02 13.12 -4.00
C GLN A 113 -2.31 12.86 -5.34
N GLN A 114 -1.36 11.92 -5.37
CA GLN A 114 -0.68 11.54 -6.61
C GLN A 114 -1.63 10.90 -7.62
N THR A 115 -2.57 10.06 -7.17
CA THR A 115 -3.61 9.49 -8.03
C THR A 115 -4.52 10.59 -8.59
N TYR A 116 -4.94 11.54 -7.76
CA TYR A 116 -5.75 12.67 -8.19
C TYR A 116 -5.02 13.52 -9.24
N ASP A 117 -3.78 13.92 -8.97
CA ASP A 117 -2.97 14.72 -9.88
C ASP A 117 -2.73 14.00 -11.22
N PHE A 118 -2.52 12.68 -11.17
CA PHE A 118 -2.38 11.83 -12.36
C PHE A 118 -3.68 11.82 -13.18
N VAL A 119 -4.82 11.52 -12.54
CA VAL A 119 -6.12 11.47 -13.22
C VAL A 119 -6.48 12.82 -13.83
N MET A 120 -6.29 13.92 -13.11
CA MET A 120 -6.59 15.26 -13.63
C MET A 120 -5.75 15.61 -14.86
N ARG A 121 -4.46 15.27 -14.83
CA ARG A 121 -3.55 15.47 -15.96
C ARG A 121 -3.97 14.64 -17.18
N GLU A 122 -4.25 13.36 -17.00
CA GLU A 122 -4.61 12.45 -18.09
C GLU A 122 -5.98 12.78 -18.70
N LEU A 123 -6.93 13.25 -17.88
CA LEU A 123 -8.24 13.69 -18.35
C LEU A 123 -8.24 15.10 -18.93
N GLY A 124 -7.10 15.80 -18.92
CA GLY A 124 -6.98 17.19 -19.40
C GLY A 124 -7.83 18.17 -18.60
N ILE A 125 -8.12 17.86 -17.33
CA ILE A 125 -8.88 18.73 -16.44
C ILE A 125 -7.86 19.67 -15.77
N GLU A 126 -7.93 20.95 -16.10
CA GLU A 126 -7.21 21.96 -15.34
C GLU A 126 -7.83 22.05 -13.95
N VAL A 127 -7.04 21.72 -12.93
CA VAL A 127 -7.43 21.93 -11.54
C VAL A 127 -7.45 23.44 -11.32
N MET A 128 -8.63 24.05 -11.38
CA MET A 128 -8.79 25.41 -10.87
C MET A 128 -8.43 25.39 -9.38
N GLU A 129 -7.38 26.11 -8.99
CA GLU A 129 -7.08 26.43 -7.58
C GLU A 129 -8.16 27.38 -7.01
N GLU A 130 -9.43 26.98 -7.04
CA GLU A 130 -10.55 27.78 -6.55
C GLU A 130 -10.93 27.49 -5.10
N ILE A 131 -10.24 26.58 -4.40
CA ILE A 131 -10.58 26.31 -2.99
C ILE A 131 -9.87 27.29 -2.03
N GLU A 132 -8.67 27.77 -2.37
CA GLU A 132 -7.95 28.71 -1.51
C GLU A 132 -8.55 30.13 -1.56
N GLY A 133 -8.97 30.59 -2.75
CA GLY A 133 -9.59 31.91 -2.91
C GLY A 133 -10.95 32.04 -2.21
N TRP A 134 -11.78 30.99 -2.26
CA TRP A 134 -13.10 30.99 -1.63
C TRP A 134 -13.00 30.93 -0.10
N ALA A 135 -12.04 30.19 0.45
CA ALA A 135 -11.82 30.10 1.90
C ALA A 135 -11.21 31.40 2.49
N GLN A 136 -10.34 32.09 1.74
CA GLN A 136 -9.71 33.34 2.18
C GLN A 136 -10.69 34.53 2.19
N GLY A 137 -11.78 34.46 1.42
CA GLY A 137 -12.84 35.48 1.38
C GLY A 137 -14.00 35.27 2.36
N MET A 138 -14.05 34.15 3.12
CA MET A 138 -15.18 33.87 4.01
C MET A 138 -15.10 34.70 5.30
N PRO A 139 -16.12 35.52 5.63
CA PRO A 139 -16.23 36.09 6.96
C PRO A 139 -16.39 34.95 7.98
N ARG A 140 -15.60 34.96 9.07
CA ARG A 140 -15.56 33.94 10.14
C ARG A 140 -16.89 33.67 10.88
N ARG A 141 -18.02 34.21 10.43
CA ARG A 141 -19.36 34.03 11.02
C ARG A 141 -20.36 33.59 9.96
N ALA A 142 -20.18 32.42 9.39
CA ALA A 142 -21.27 31.61 8.86
C ALA A 142 -20.71 30.22 8.56
N ILE A 143 -20.68 29.35 9.56
CA ILE A 143 -20.81 27.93 9.28
C ILE A 143 -22.32 27.75 9.01
N PRO A 144 -22.76 27.45 7.79
CA PRO A 144 -24.16 27.09 7.58
C PRO A 144 -24.42 25.88 8.47
N SER A 145 -25.38 26.00 9.38
CA SER A 145 -25.82 24.87 10.19
C SER A 145 -26.17 23.72 9.25
N LEU A 146 -25.55 22.55 9.46
CA LEU A 146 -25.96 21.30 8.83
C LEU A 146 -27.49 21.19 8.95
N PRO A 147 -28.19 20.82 7.86
CA PRO A 147 -29.63 20.60 7.96
C PRO A 147 -29.90 19.57 9.04
N ASP A 148 -30.78 19.95 9.97
CA ASP A 148 -31.18 19.15 11.12
C ASP A 148 -31.58 17.75 10.59
N PRO A 149 -31.03 16.64 11.12
CA PRO A 149 -31.50 15.32 10.73
C PRO A 149 -32.98 15.25 11.11
N GLY A 150 -33.84 15.32 10.08
CA GLY A 150 -35.29 15.35 10.24
C GLY A 150 -35.77 14.22 11.16
N PRO A 151 -36.95 14.38 11.78
CA PRO A 151 -37.41 13.51 12.85
C PRO A 151 -37.33 12.05 12.42
N THR A 152 -36.52 11.27 13.15
CA THR A 152 -36.52 9.83 13.02
C THR A 152 -37.91 9.35 13.40
N HIS A 153 -38.65 8.82 12.42
CA HIS A 153 -39.91 8.13 12.69
C HIS A 153 -39.62 6.85 13.47
N SER A 154 -39.50 7.00 14.79
CA SER A 154 -39.68 5.92 15.74
C SER A 154 -41.16 5.53 15.71
N SER A 155 -41.53 4.65 14.79
CA SER A 155 -42.78 3.91 14.90
C SER A 155 -42.68 2.96 16.08
N ARG A 156 -43.03 3.46 17.26
CA ARG A 156 -43.65 2.64 18.30
C ARG A 156 -44.97 2.13 17.73
N HIS A 157 -45.04 0.85 17.39
CA HIS A 157 -46.30 0.13 17.47
C HIS A 157 -46.33 -0.63 18.79
N ASN A 158 -47.27 -0.21 19.63
CA ASN A 158 -47.56 -0.79 20.91
C ASN A 158 -48.55 -1.95 20.71
N LYS A 159 -48.30 -3.02 21.48
CA LYS A 159 -49.13 -4.16 21.84
C LYS A 159 -50.64 -4.09 21.52
N HIS A 160 -51.14 -5.16 20.92
CA HIS A 160 -52.17 -6.02 21.53
C HIS A 160 -51.89 -7.49 21.20
#